data_AF-A0A448MPI7-F1
#
_entry.id   AF-A0A448MPI7-F1
#
_cell.length_a   1.000
_cell.length_b   1.000
_cell.length_c   1.000
_cell.angle_alpha   90.00
_cell.angle_beta   90.00
_cell.angle_gamma   90.00
#
_symmetry.space_group_name_H-M   'P 1'
#
loop_
_entity.id
_entity.type
_entity.pdbx_description
1 polymer ?
#
loop_
_entity_poly.entity_id
_entity_poly.type
_entity_poly.pdbx_seq_one_letter_code
_entity_poly.pdbx_strand_id
1 'polypeptide(L)' 'MRLNVPSGNAVRFEPGEAKTVELVEFGGNKIIYGFHNKIDGKL' A
#
# COMPACT_ATOMS: atom_id res chain seq x y z
N MET A 1 -0.03 4.36 3.63
CA MET A 1 -1.26 3.54 3.58
C MET A 1 -0.99 2.29 2.75
N ARG A 2 -1.76 1.22 2.95
CA ARG A 2 -1.72 -0.03 2.17
C ARG A 2 -3.13 -0.47 1.78
N LEU A 3 -3.26 -1.42 0.85
CA LEU A 3 -4.56 -2.00 0.50
C LEU A 3 -5.24 -2.62 1.73
N ASN A 4 -6.52 -2.32 1.92
CA ASN A 4 -7.35 -2.92 2.95
C ASN A 4 -7.92 -4.27 2.47
N VAL A 5 -7.05 -5.27 2.38
CA VAL A 5 -7.40 -6.65 1.99
C VAL A 5 -6.80 -7.64 3.00
N PRO A 6 -7.30 -8.89 3.06
CA PRO A 6 -6.71 -9.93 3.90
C PRO A 6 -5.21 -10.10 3.63
N SER A 7 -4.45 -10.42 4.69
CA SER A 7 -3.00 -10.59 4.59
C SER A 7 -2.62 -11.65 3.55
N GLY A 8 -1.65 -11.34 2.70
CA GLY A 8 -1.17 -12.23 1.63
C GLY A 8 -1.95 -12.12 0.30
N ASN A 9 -3.10 -11.44 0.27
CA ASN A 9 -3.85 -11.23 -0.96
C ASN A 9 -3.38 -9.98 -1.73
N ALA A 10 -3.79 -9.87 -2.99
CA ALA A 10 -3.46 -8.77 -3.88
C ALA A 10 -4.69 -8.30 -4.69
N VAL A 11 -4.61 -7.08 -5.23
CA VAL A 11 -5.60 -6.54 -6.18
C VAL A 11 -4.92 -6.40 -7.55
N ARG A 12 -5.51 -7.01 -8.58
CA ARG A 12 -5.04 -6.92 -9.97
C ARG A 12 -5.76 -5.79 -10.70
N PHE A 13 -5.00 -5.06 -11.50
CA PHE A 13 -5.47 -4.02 -12.40
C PHE A 13 -5.06 -4.40 -13.83
N GLU A 14 -6.02 -4.54 -14.72
CA GLU A 14 -5.75 -4.78 -16.15
C GLU A 14 -5.45 -3.48 -16.90
N PRO A 15 -4.80 -3.54 -18.09
CA PRO A 15 -4.62 -2.36 -18.93
C PRO A 15 -5.96 -1.67 -19.25
N GLY A 16 -6.09 -0.40 -18.86
CA GLY A 16 -7.29 0.40 -19.05
C GLY A 16 -8.38 0.22 -17.99
N GLU A 17 -8.20 -0.66 -17.00
CA GLU A 17 -9.14 -0.85 -15.91
C GLU A 17 -9.00 0.27 -14.86
N ALA A 18 -10.14 0.83 -14.44
CA ALA A 18 -10.24 1.69 -13.28
C ALA A 18 -11.02 0.98 -12.18
N LYS A 19 -10.48 0.96 -10.96
CA LYS A 19 -11.10 0.32 -9.80
C LYS A 19 -10.92 1.19 -8.57
N THR A 20 -12.01 1.44 -7.85
CA THR A 20 -11.96 2.06 -6.52
C THR A 20 -11.49 1.02 -5.51
N VAL A 21 -10.46 1.34 -4.74
CA VAL A 21 -9.93 0.48 -3.68
C VAL A 21 -9.92 1.21 -2.36
N GLU A 22 -10.12 0.46 -1.29
CA GLU A 22 -10.00 0.97 0.06
C GLU A 22 -8.55 0.83 0.55
N LEU A 23 -8.05 1.88 1.19
CA LEU A 23 -6.74 1.91 1.81
C LEU A 23 -6.88 2.00 3.32
N VAL A 24 -5.94 1.40 4.03
CA VAL A 24 -5.80 1.48 5.48
C VAL A 24 -4.42 2.00 5.86
N GLU A 25 -4.31 2.66 7.01
CA GLU A 25 -3.03 3.14 7.52
C GLU A 25 -2.06 1.99 7.84
N PHE A 26 -0.76 2.30 7.80
CA PHE A 26 0.23 1.43 8.41
C PHE A 26 0.12 1.54 9.93
N GLY A 27 0.19 0.40 10.62
CA GLY A 27 0.29 0.36 12.08
C GLY A 27 1.72 0.57 12.59
N GLY A 28 1.92 0.36 13.89
CA GLY A 28 3.24 0.47 14.53
C GLY A 28 3.84 1.88 14.46
N ASN A 29 5.16 1.96 14.35
CA ASN A 29 5.90 3.24 14.36
C ASN A 29 5.78 4.05 13.07
N LYS A 30 5.11 3.51 12.04
CA LYS A 30 4.98 4.14 10.70
C LYS A 30 6.33 4.58 10.11
N ILE A 31 7.37 3.76 10.27
CA ILE A 31 8.68 3.97 9.64
C ILE A 31 8.76 3.09 8.41
N ILE A 32 8.99 3.69 7.23
CA ILE A 32 8.94 3.04 5.92
C ILE A 32 10.29 3.19 5.23
N TYR A 33 10.92 2.05 4.93
CA TYR A 33 12.18 1.97 4.18
C TYR A 33 12.01 1.13 2.90
N GLY A 34 12.74 1.46 1.84
CA GLY A 34 12.74 0.74 0.56
C GLY A 34 11.62 1.18 -0.39
N PHE A 35 10.90 0.22 -0.98
CA PHE A 35 9.92 0.45 -2.05
C PHE A 35 10.53 1.19 -3.26
N HIS A 36 10.08 2.41 -3.54
CA HIS A 36 10.69 3.30 -4.54
C HIS A 36 11.59 4.36 -3.89
N ASN A 37 12.07 4.11 -2.67
CA ASN A 37 12.97 4.97 -1.87
C ASN A 37 12.48 6.41 -1.71
N LYS A 38 11.16 6.59 -1.61
CA LYS A 38 10.52 7.92 -1.53
C LYS A 38 10.37 8.47 -0.11
N ILE A 39 10.51 7.62 0.90
CA ILE A 39 10.29 8.00 2.31
C ILE A 39 11.56 7.72 3.13
N ASP A 40 12.04 6.47 3.11
CA ASP A 40 13.25 6.01 3.82
C ASP A 40 13.39 6.58 5.24
N GLY A 41 12.32 6.50 6.01
CA GLY A 41 12.23 7.11 7.32
C GLY A 41 10.80 7.13 7.86
N LYS A 42 10.52 8.07 8.75
CA LYS A 42 9.20 8.22 9.36
C LYS A 42 8.21 8.76 8.32
N LEU A 43 7.09 8.06 8.14
CA LEU A 43 5.94 8.50 7.35
C LEU A 43 5.12 9.54 8.11
#